data_AF-A0A7K1YA92-F1
#
_entry.id   AF-A0A7K1YA92-F1
#
_cell.length_a   1.000
_cell.length_b   1.000
_cell.length_c   1.000
_cell.angle_alpha   90.00
_cell.angle_beta   90.00
_cell.angle_gamma   90.00
#
_symmetry.space_group_name_H-M   'P 1'
#
loop_
_entity.id
_entity.type
_entity.pdbx_description
1 polymer ?
#
loop_
_entity_poly.entity_id
_entity_poly.type
_entity_poly.pdbx_seq_one_letter_code
_entity_poly.pdbx_strand_id
1 'polypeptide(L)'
;MKRAIQPIRQKYPDVPYTFSMDHYKEKLLADTSIPFLDFIEQHIWMSSMNDGEFNNKLGLDWNGFSADDYHRLVQKAEPLYKENKTHWDAVLTNSIKQLAADAKAASKPLISTECWSLVNYKDYPMLEWNWIKDLCELGVTTAAATGQWVAMATSNFCGPQFEGMWQDVEWHQKMTAIIKNAPIMPSVENTKIVKRFTL
;
A
#
# COMPACT_ATOMS: atom_id res chain seq x y z
N MET A 1 1.40 3.11 21.69
CA MET A 1 0.15 3.40 20.94
C MET A 1 -1.07 3.63 21.85
N LYS A 2 -1.60 2.63 22.57
CA LYS A 2 -2.81 2.78 23.43
C LYS A 2 -2.83 4.00 24.35
N ARG A 3 -1.75 4.22 25.12
CA ARG A 3 -1.60 5.36 26.05
C ARG A 3 -1.67 6.73 25.37
N ALA A 4 -1.30 6.80 24.09
CA ALA A 4 -1.36 8.04 23.31
C ALA A 4 -2.77 8.31 22.77
N ILE A 5 -3.46 7.27 22.28
CA ILE A 5 -4.82 7.40 21.73
C ILE A 5 -5.85 7.72 22.83
N GLN A 6 -5.72 7.10 24.00
CA GLN A 6 -6.74 7.16 25.06
C GLN A 6 -7.16 8.60 25.47
N PRO A 7 -6.25 9.52 25.83
CA PRO A 7 -6.66 10.87 26.23
C PRO A 7 -7.28 11.68 25.07
N ILE A 8 -6.83 11.47 23.84
CA ILE A 8 -7.39 12.17 22.67
C ILE A 8 -8.79 11.61 22.36
N ARG A 9 -8.98 10.30 22.41
CA ARG A 9 -10.27 9.64 22.22
C ARG A 9 -11.30 10.06 23.27
N GLN A 10 -10.89 10.33 24.52
CA GLN A 10 -11.80 10.87 25.53
C GLN A 10 -12.36 12.24 25.15
N LYS A 11 -11.56 13.08 24.47
CA LYS A 11 -11.98 14.41 24.01
C LYS A 11 -12.71 14.37 22.65
N TYR A 12 -12.32 13.46 21.76
CA TYR A 12 -12.86 13.32 20.41
C TYR A 12 -13.17 11.84 20.11
N PRO A 13 -14.30 11.31 20.65
CA PRO A 13 -14.62 9.88 20.59
C PRO A 13 -14.97 9.36 19.19
N ASP A 14 -15.43 10.25 18.31
CA ASP A 14 -15.93 9.89 16.98
C ASP A 14 -14.83 9.91 15.91
N VAL A 15 -13.66 10.46 16.21
CA VAL A 15 -12.49 10.43 15.32
C VAL A 15 -11.94 8.99 15.29
N PRO A 16 -11.70 8.42 14.10
CA PRO A 16 -11.03 7.13 13.97
C PRO A 16 -9.51 7.31 14.17
N TYR A 17 -8.91 6.48 15.01
CA TYR A 17 -7.48 6.54 15.33
C TYR A 17 -6.73 5.32 14.83
N THR A 18 -5.52 5.55 14.34
CA THR A 18 -4.57 4.49 14.03
C THR A 18 -3.13 4.91 14.38
N PHE A 19 -2.19 3.99 14.18
CA PHE A 19 -0.79 4.26 13.90
C PHE A 19 -0.45 3.48 12.63
N SER A 20 0.10 4.14 11.62
CA SER A 20 0.51 3.48 10.37
C SER A 20 1.72 2.59 10.57
N MET A 21 1.85 1.57 9.72
CA MET A 21 2.86 0.53 9.82
C MET A 21 3.38 0.16 8.44
N ASP A 22 4.69 -0.01 8.30
CA ASP A 22 5.38 -0.40 7.06
C ASP A 22 5.90 -1.84 7.09
N HIS A 23 5.97 -2.44 8.28
CA HIS A 23 6.35 -3.83 8.47
C HIS A 23 5.12 -4.66 8.83
N TYR A 24 4.65 -5.44 7.87
CA TYR A 24 3.66 -6.49 8.14
C TYR A 24 4.29 -7.53 9.06
N LYS A 25 3.92 -7.49 10.34
CA LYS A 25 4.19 -8.59 11.26
C LYS A 25 2.89 -9.35 11.41
N GLU A 26 2.78 -10.53 10.80
CA GLU A 26 1.65 -11.48 10.96
C GLU A 26 1.21 -11.58 12.44
N LYS A 27 2.19 -11.56 13.36
CA LYS A 27 1.97 -11.59 14.80
C LYS A 27 1.19 -10.39 15.35
N LEU A 28 1.24 -9.21 14.74
CA LEU A 28 0.59 -8.00 15.26
C LEU A 28 -0.92 -7.99 14.99
N LEU A 29 -1.37 -8.55 13.86
CA LEU A 29 -2.79 -8.66 13.54
C LEU A 29 -3.43 -9.92 14.14
N ALA A 30 -2.64 -10.99 14.28
CA ALA A 30 -3.04 -12.18 15.03
C ALA A 30 -3.11 -11.94 16.55
N ASP A 31 -2.37 -10.94 17.06
CA ASP A 31 -2.43 -10.53 18.45
C ASP A 31 -3.64 -9.61 18.69
N THR A 32 -4.54 -10.06 19.56
CA THR A 32 -5.74 -9.32 20.02
C THR A 32 -5.41 -8.04 20.80
N SER A 33 -4.16 -7.58 20.78
CA SER A 33 -3.62 -6.45 21.54
C SER A 33 -3.82 -5.07 20.89
N ILE A 34 -4.38 -4.97 19.68
CA ILE A 34 -4.63 -3.69 18.99
C ILE A 34 -6.10 -3.20 18.92
N PRO A 35 -7.02 -3.53 19.86
CA PRO A 35 -8.43 -3.13 19.74
C PRO A 35 -8.63 -1.60 19.83
N PHE A 36 -7.62 -0.88 20.31
CA PHE A 36 -7.62 0.58 20.41
C PHE A 36 -7.40 1.30 19.07
N LEU A 37 -6.98 0.59 18.02
CA LEU A 37 -6.93 1.09 16.64
C LEU A 37 -8.30 0.92 15.99
N ASP A 38 -8.85 1.96 15.36
CA ASP A 38 -10.15 1.88 14.66
C ASP A 38 -10.00 1.29 13.25
N PHE A 39 -8.82 1.40 12.66
CA PHE A 39 -8.45 0.88 11.35
C PHE A 39 -6.95 0.61 11.31
N ILE A 40 -6.51 -0.15 10.32
CA ILE A 40 -5.09 -0.42 10.07
C ILE A 40 -4.70 0.40 8.85
N GLU A 41 -3.65 1.20 8.97
CA GLU A 41 -2.99 1.81 7.83
C GLU A 41 -1.68 1.06 7.63
N GLN A 42 -1.57 0.34 6.52
CA GLN A 42 -0.43 -0.53 6.23
C GLN A 42 0.20 -0.11 4.92
N HIS A 43 1.50 0.20 4.96
CA HIS A 43 2.29 0.45 3.77
C HIS A 43 2.71 -0.89 3.17
N ILE A 44 2.65 -1.00 1.85
CA ILE A 44 2.85 -2.27 1.15
C ILE A 44 3.45 -2.04 -0.23
N TRP A 45 4.64 -2.58 -0.47
CA TRP A 45 5.33 -2.47 -1.75
C TRP A 45 5.85 -3.83 -2.18
N MET A 46 5.63 -4.22 -3.44
CA MET A 46 6.21 -5.41 -4.05
C MET A 46 7.70 -5.54 -3.71
N SER A 47 8.43 -4.43 -3.82
CA SER A 47 9.87 -4.35 -3.57
C SER A 47 10.33 -4.78 -2.17
N SER A 48 9.47 -4.61 -1.17
CA SER A 48 9.75 -4.87 0.25
C SER A 48 9.13 -6.19 0.75
N MET A 49 8.28 -6.81 -0.05
CA MET A 49 7.69 -8.12 0.26
C MET A 49 8.70 -9.25 0.05
N ASN A 50 8.37 -10.45 0.54
CA ASN A 50 9.25 -11.62 0.51
C ASN A 50 10.64 -11.31 1.08
N ASP A 51 10.68 -10.76 2.30
CA ASP A 51 11.90 -10.31 2.99
C ASP A 51 12.76 -9.32 2.16
N GLY A 52 12.10 -8.47 1.37
CA GLY A 52 12.75 -7.49 0.52
C GLY A 52 13.54 -8.11 -0.64
N GLU A 53 13.15 -9.30 -1.12
CA GLU A 53 13.87 -10.04 -2.17
C GLU A 53 14.25 -9.16 -3.36
N PHE A 54 13.33 -8.33 -3.85
CA PHE A 54 13.56 -7.46 -4.99
C PHE A 54 14.65 -6.43 -4.69
N ASN A 55 14.55 -5.73 -3.56
CA ASN A 55 15.57 -4.77 -3.11
C ASN A 55 16.93 -5.45 -2.91
N ASN A 56 16.95 -6.64 -2.30
CA ASN A 56 18.17 -7.41 -2.09
C ASN A 56 18.85 -7.80 -3.42
N LYS A 57 18.08 -8.22 -4.43
CA LYS A 57 18.62 -8.53 -5.77
C LYS A 57 19.16 -7.30 -6.48
N LEU A 58 18.59 -6.12 -6.23
CA LEU A 58 19.12 -4.85 -6.73
C LEU A 58 20.32 -4.34 -5.93
N GLY A 59 20.58 -4.92 -4.75
CA GLY A 59 21.58 -4.45 -3.81
C GLY A 59 21.21 -3.09 -3.21
N LEU A 60 19.92 -2.83 -3.01
CA LEU A 60 19.44 -1.60 -2.38
C LEU A 60 19.32 -1.83 -0.86
N ASP A 61 19.86 -0.89 -0.08
CA ASP A 61 19.60 -0.84 1.35
C ASP A 61 18.39 0.06 1.67
N TRP A 62 18.02 0.15 2.94
CA TRP A 62 16.90 0.99 3.39
C TRP A 62 17.15 2.49 3.16
N ASN A 63 18.40 2.92 2.95
CA ASN A 63 18.79 4.30 2.67
C ASN A 63 18.86 4.57 1.15
N GLY A 64 18.11 3.82 0.34
CA GLY A 64 18.06 3.82 -1.13
C GLY A 64 17.73 5.15 -1.83
N PHE A 65 18.50 6.19 -1.50
CA PHE A 65 18.39 7.57 -1.95
C PHE A 65 19.71 8.05 -2.58
N SER A 66 20.77 7.23 -2.56
CA SER A 66 22.05 7.61 -3.13
C SER A 66 22.00 7.62 -4.66
N ALA A 67 22.93 8.33 -5.29
CA ALA A 67 23.07 8.31 -6.76
C ALA A 67 23.35 6.88 -7.27
N ASP A 68 24.13 6.10 -6.53
CA ASP A 68 24.47 4.73 -6.89
C ASP A 68 23.25 3.80 -6.84
N ASP A 69 22.34 4.01 -5.90
CA ASP A 69 21.07 3.28 -5.83
C ASP A 69 20.21 3.55 -7.07
N TYR A 70 20.10 4.82 -7.47
CA TYR A 70 19.38 5.20 -8.68
C TYR A 70 20.05 4.67 -9.95
N HIS A 71 21.39 4.60 -10.01
CA HIS A 71 22.08 3.93 -11.11
C HIS A 71 21.77 2.43 -11.18
N ARG A 72 21.67 1.74 -10.03
CA ARG A 72 21.25 0.33 -9.98
C ARG A 72 19.80 0.16 -10.42
N LEU A 73 18.91 1.07 -10.01
CA LEU A 73 17.51 1.08 -10.47
C LEU A 73 17.44 1.17 -12.00
N VAL A 74 18.13 2.15 -12.59
CA VAL A 74 18.18 2.34 -14.05
C VAL A 74 18.70 1.09 -14.76
N GLN A 75 19.77 0.49 -14.25
CA GLN A 75 20.43 -0.62 -14.92
C GLN A 75 19.69 -1.95 -14.79
N LYS A 76 18.96 -2.17 -13.68
CA LYS A 76 18.56 -3.53 -13.27
C LYS A 76 17.08 -3.69 -12.91
N ALA A 77 16.37 -2.65 -12.46
CA ALA A 77 15.05 -2.84 -11.85
C ALA A 77 14.01 -3.34 -12.85
N GLU A 78 13.87 -2.68 -14.00
CA GLU A 78 12.88 -3.08 -15.00
C GLU A 78 13.20 -4.43 -15.66
N PRO A 79 14.46 -4.74 -16.07
CA PRO A 79 14.81 -6.08 -16.54
C PRO A 79 14.49 -7.17 -15.50
N LEU A 80 14.89 -6.97 -14.24
CA LEU A 80 14.63 -7.91 -13.16
C LEU A 80 13.13 -8.17 -12.97
N TYR A 81 12.32 -7.11 -13.06
CA TYR A 81 10.87 -7.23 -13.01
C TYR A 81 10.32 -8.00 -14.22
N LYS A 82 10.68 -7.61 -15.45
CA LYS A 82 10.12 -8.19 -16.68
C LYS A 82 10.50 -9.65 -16.89
N GLU A 83 11.75 -10.01 -16.61
CA GLU A 83 12.25 -11.39 -16.77
C GLU A 83 11.53 -12.39 -15.87
N ASN A 84 10.96 -11.93 -14.75
CA ASN A 84 10.23 -12.79 -13.81
C ASN A 84 8.93 -12.14 -13.32
N LYS A 85 8.18 -11.51 -14.25
CA LYS A 85 6.98 -10.74 -13.92
C LYS A 85 5.98 -11.52 -13.09
N THR A 86 5.70 -12.76 -13.49
CA THR A 86 4.75 -13.64 -12.81
C THR A 86 5.09 -13.84 -11.34
N HIS A 87 6.38 -13.96 -11.00
CA HIS A 87 6.83 -14.07 -9.61
C HIS A 87 6.55 -12.79 -8.83
N TRP A 88 6.96 -11.63 -9.35
CA TRP A 88 6.79 -10.35 -8.66
C TRP A 88 5.32 -9.95 -8.49
N ASP A 89 4.49 -10.23 -9.51
CA ASP A 89 3.03 -10.09 -9.43
C ASP A 89 2.46 -11.00 -8.33
N ALA A 90 2.91 -12.26 -8.25
CA ALA A 90 2.46 -13.19 -7.20
C ALA A 90 2.90 -12.74 -5.81
N VAL A 91 4.13 -12.22 -5.65
CA VAL A 91 4.61 -11.65 -4.41
C VAL A 91 3.68 -10.52 -3.93
N LEU A 92 3.40 -9.54 -4.79
CA LEU A 92 2.51 -8.42 -4.43
C LEU A 92 1.10 -8.91 -4.10
N THR A 93 0.50 -9.70 -4.99
CA THR A 93 -0.91 -10.10 -4.85
C THR A 93 -1.16 -11.04 -3.67
N ASN A 94 -0.21 -11.94 -3.36
CA ASN A 94 -0.32 -12.82 -2.20
C ASN A 94 -0.19 -12.02 -0.90
N SER A 95 0.73 -11.04 -0.84
CA SER A 95 0.86 -10.17 0.33
C SER A 95 -0.40 -9.34 0.59
N ILE A 96 -1.02 -8.78 -0.46
CA ILE A 96 -2.30 -8.05 -0.34
C ILE A 96 -3.41 -8.97 0.20
N LYS A 97 -3.53 -10.18 -0.35
CA LYS A 97 -4.56 -11.15 0.07
C LYS A 97 -4.36 -11.63 1.50
N GLN A 98 -3.12 -11.86 1.91
CA GLN A 98 -2.80 -12.26 3.28
C GLN A 98 -3.15 -11.15 4.26
N LEU A 99 -2.74 -9.91 3.97
CA LEU A 99 -3.09 -8.74 4.77
C LEU A 99 -4.62 -8.53 4.87
N ALA A 100 -5.35 -8.73 3.77
CA ALA A 100 -6.81 -8.69 3.78
C ALA A 100 -7.41 -9.74 4.72
N ALA A 101 -6.90 -10.98 4.67
CA ALA A 101 -7.37 -12.08 5.49
C ALA A 101 -7.15 -11.81 6.98
N ASP A 102 -5.96 -11.30 7.34
CA ASP A 102 -5.62 -10.98 8.72
C ASP A 102 -6.45 -9.81 9.27
N ALA A 103 -6.61 -8.75 8.48
CA ALA A 103 -7.44 -7.61 8.87
C ALA A 103 -8.92 -7.99 9.00
N LYS A 104 -9.40 -8.90 8.14
CA LYS A 104 -10.74 -9.49 8.25
C LYS A 104 -10.88 -10.26 9.56
N ALA A 105 -9.91 -11.10 9.92
CA ALA A 105 -9.92 -11.83 11.19
C ALA A 105 -9.93 -10.88 12.41
N ALA A 106 -9.24 -9.75 12.31
CA ALA A 106 -9.23 -8.70 13.33
C ALA A 106 -10.48 -7.78 13.30
N SER A 107 -11.38 -7.94 12.33
CA SER A 107 -12.52 -7.03 12.08
C SER A 107 -12.08 -5.56 11.96
N LYS A 108 -10.95 -5.32 11.27
CA LYS A 108 -10.38 -3.98 11.07
C LYS A 108 -10.38 -3.58 9.59
N PRO A 109 -10.93 -2.41 9.24
CA PRO A 109 -10.80 -1.89 7.88
C PRO A 109 -9.33 -1.56 7.58
N LEU A 110 -8.95 -1.71 6.31
CA LEU A 110 -7.61 -1.39 5.82
C LEU A 110 -7.59 -0.07 5.07
N ILE A 111 -6.49 0.65 5.23
CA ILE A 111 -6.10 1.80 4.43
C ILE A 111 -4.64 1.63 4.01
N SER A 112 -4.29 2.07 2.81
CA SER A 112 -2.90 2.16 2.37
C SER A 112 -2.69 3.43 1.58
N THR A 113 -1.77 4.28 2.05
CA THR A 113 -1.36 5.52 1.37
C THR A 113 0.03 5.41 0.77
N GLU A 114 0.81 4.42 1.20
CA GLU A 114 2.13 4.13 0.67
C GLU A 114 2.20 2.72 0.05
N CYS A 115 2.26 2.67 -1.29
CA CYS A 115 2.08 1.46 -2.07
C CYS A 115 2.36 1.67 -3.58
N TRP A 116 2.28 0.69 -4.48
CA TRP A 116 2.22 -0.77 -4.33
C TRP A 116 3.48 -1.45 -4.88
N SER A 117 4.35 -0.67 -5.52
CA SER A 117 5.44 -1.14 -6.37
C SER A 117 6.78 -1.02 -5.66
N LEU A 118 7.45 0.13 -5.81
CA LEU A 118 8.72 0.47 -5.19
C LEU A 118 8.49 1.51 -4.10
N VAL A 119 9.31 1.47 -3.05
CA VAL A 119 9.32 2.51 -2.00
C VAL A 119 9.82 3.83 -2.58
N ASN A 120 10.97 3.78 -3.26
CA ASN A 120 11.64 4.95 -3.83
C ASN A 120 11.64 4.89 -5.36
N TYR A 121 11.21 5.99 -5.98
CA TYR A 121 11.27 6.24 -7.42
C TYR A 121 11.17 7.75 -7.66
N LYS A 122 11.58 8.21 -8.84
CA LYS A 122 11.47 9.63 -9.24
C LYS A 122 11.58 9.77 -10.75
N ASP A 123 11.22 10.94 -11.27
CA ASP A 123 11.55 11.30 -12.64
C ASP A 123 13.08 11.35 -12.80
N TYR A 124 13.62 10.48 -13.65
CA TYR A 124 15.05 10.34 -13.87
C TYR A 124 15.31 9.75 -15.26
N PRO A 125 16.40 10.12 -15.94
CA PRO A 125 16.73 9.54 -17.24
C PRO A 125 16.76 8.01 -17.18
N MET A 126 16.04 7.38 -18.12
CA MET A 126 15.93 5.92 -18.28
C MET A 126 15.18 5.20 -17.13
N LEU A 127 14.53 5.92 -16.21
CA LEU A 127 13.57 5.34 -15.29
C LEU A 127 12.16 5.45 -15.87
N GLU A 128 11.72 4.36 -16.50
CA GLU A 128 10.40 4.27 -17.11
C GLU A 128 9.32 4.08 -16.06
N TRP A 129 8.18 4.75 -16.22
CA TRP A 129 7.06 4.69 -15.28
C TRP A 129 6.03 3.60 -15.61
N ASN A 130 6.06 3.03 -16.82
CA ASN A 130 5.03 2.07 -17.27
C ASN A 130 4.96 0.82 -16.37
N TRP A 131 6.10 0.18 -16.11
CA TRP A 131 6.13 -1.02 -15.27
C TRP A 131 5.81 -0.74 -13.79
N ILE A 132 6.10 0.49 -13.31
CA ILE A 132 5.69 0.98 -11.99
C ILE A 132 4.16 1.10 -11.92
N LYS A 133 3.55 1.71 -12.95
CA LYS A 133 2.10 1.86 -13.06
C LYS A 133 1.39 0.51 -13.22
N ASP A 134 1.99 -0.45 -13.92
CA ASP A 134 1.46 -1.82 -14.03
C ASP A 134 1.34 -2.50 -12.65
N LEU A 135 2.40 -2.40 -11.82
CA LEU A 135 2.38 -2.93 -10.45
C LEU A 135 1.39 -2.17 -9.56
N CYS A 136 1.28 -0.85 -9.71
CA CYS A 136 0.30 -0.04 -9.00
C CYS A 136 -1.14 -0.41 -9.37
N GLU A 137 -1.43 -0.58 -10.66
CA GLU A 137 -2.75 -1.04 -11.13
C GLU A 137 -3.06 -2.45 -10.61
N LEU A 138 -2.09 -3.37 -10.64
CA LEU A 138 -2.23 -4.70 -10.06
C LEU A 138 -2.55 -4.65 -8.56
N GLY A 139 -1.85 -3.78 -7.82
CA GLY A 139 -2.08 -3.56 -6.40
C GLY A 139 -3.48 -3.05 -6.10
N VAL A 140 -3.89 -1.97 -6.78
CA VAL A 140 -5.24 -1.37 -6.64
C VAL A 140 -6.33 -2.37 -6.95
N THR A 141 -6.26 -3.04 -8.10
CA THR A 141 -7.28 -4.01 -8.53
C THR A 141 -7.38 -5.19 -7.56
N THR A 142 -6.24 -5.70 -7.09
CA THR A 142 -6.22 -6.81 -6.13
C THR A 142 -6.78 -6.39 -4.78
N ALA A 143 -6.37 -5.25 -4.24
CA ALA A 143 -6.85 -4.74 -2.95
C ALA A 143 -8.34 -4.43 -2.99
N ALA A 144 -8.82 -3.77 -4.05
CA ALA A 144 -10.24 -3.48 -4.27
C ALA A 144 -11.09 -4.76 -4.31
N ALA A 145 -10.62 -5.82 -4.98
CA ALA A 145 -11.34 -7.09 -5.07
C ALA A 145 -11.50 -7.81 -3.70
N THR A 146 -10.67 -7.51 -2.70
CA THR A 146 -10.81 -8.11 -1.36
C THR A 146 -12.00 -7.55 -0.56
N GLY A 147 -12.41 -6.33 -0.88
CA GLY A 147 -13.37 -5.53 -0.12
C GLY A 147 -12.97 -5.19 1.33
N GLN A 148 -11.72 -5.44 1.72
CA GLN A 148 -11.23 -5.13 3.07
C GLN A 148 -10.69 -3.69 3.17
N TRP A 149 -10.22 -3.11 2.07
CA TRP A 149 -9.77 -1.72 2.01
C TRP A 149 -10.95 -0.77 1.86
N VAL A 150 -11.01 0.23 2.76
CA VAL A 150 -12.04 1.28 2.74
C VAL A 150 -11.54 2.58 2.11
N ALA A 151 -10.22 2.72 2.01
CA ALA A 151 -9.55 3.77 1.25
C ALA A 151 -8.17 3.27 0.82
N MET A 152 -7.71 3.62 -0.38
CA MET A 152 -6.36 3.25 -0.83
C MET A 152 -5.82 4.27 -1.83
N ALA A 153 -4.50 4.43 -1.86
CA ALA A 153 -3.80 5.19 -2.88
C ALA A 153 -3.52 4.33 -4.13
N THR A 154 -3.29 5.00 -5.25
CA THR A 154 -2.77 4.36 -6.46
C THR A 154 -1.25 4.17 -6.37
N SER A 155 -0.54 5.11 -5.74
CA SER A 155 0.86 4.98 -5.33
C SER A 155 1.27 6.06 -4.32
N ASN A 156 2.41 5.90 -3.65
CA ASN A 156 3.08 7.02 -2.93
C ASN A 156 3.71 8.06 -3.87
N PHE A 157 3.65 7.86 -5.18
CA PHE A 157 4.11 8.82 -6.19
C PHE A 157 2.95 9.65 -6.77
N CYS A 158 1.76 9.62 -6.15
CA CYS A 158 0.57 10.34 -6.60
C CYS A 158 0.62 11.83 -6.22
N GLY A 159 1.59 12.57 -6.78
CA GLY A 159 1.76 13.99 -6.54
C GLY A 159 2.42 14.72 -7.72
N PRO A 160 2.26 16.04 -7.83
CA PRO A 160 2.67 16.83 -8.99
C PRO A 160 4.19 16.87 -9.22
N GLN A 161 4.99 16.52 -8.23
CA GLN A 161 6.45 16.42 -8.33
C GLN A 161 6.96 15.15 -9.04
N PHE A 162 6.06 14.19 -9.32
CA PHE A 162 6.35 12.95 -10.03
C PHE A 162 5.61 12.96 -11.37
N GLU A 163 6.11 13.74 -12.33
CA GLU A 163 5.45 14.00 -13.61
C GLU A 163 5.10 12.70 -14.36
N GLY A 164 6.00 11.71 -14.38
CA GLY A 164 5.75 10.45 -15.05
C GLY A 164 4.64 9.59 -14.44
N MET A 165 4.34 9.75 -13.15
CA MET A 165 3.13 9.19 -12.53
C MET A 165 1.93 10.12 -12.72
N TRP A 166 2.11 11.42 -12.53
CA TRP A 166 1.03 12.40 -12.40
C TRP A 166 0.33 12.75 -13.71
N GLN A 167 1.06 12.78 -14.82
CA GLN A 167 0.56 13.32 -16.09
C GLN A 167 -0.54 12.47 -16.76
N ASP A 168 -0.62 11.18 -16.46
CA ASP A 168 -1.59 10.27 -17.08
C ASP A 168 -2.94 10.32 -16.35
N VAL A 169 -3.74 11.33 -16.70
CA VAL A 169 -5.06 11.58 -16.11
C VAL A 169 -6.02 10.40 -16.35
N GLU A 170 -5.99 9.77 -17.52
CA GLU A 170 -6.89 8.66 -17.85
C GLU A 170 -6.61 7.44 -16.97
N TRP A 171 -5.34 7.13 -16.73
CA TRP A 171 -4.95 6.07 -15.80
C TRP A 171 -5.44 6.35 -14.37
N HIS A 172 -5.26 7.58 -13.86
CA HIS A 172 -5.78 7.96 -12.54
C HIS A 172 -7.30 7.89 -12.46
N GLN A 173 -8.01 8.32 -13.50
CA GLN A 173 -9.48 8.23 -13.56
C GLN A 173 -9.94 6.76 -13.53
N LYS A 174 -9.30 5.89 -14.31
CA LYS A 174 -9.56 4.44 -14.29
C LYS A 174 -9.32 3.86 -12.90
N MET A 175 -8.18 4.14 -12.28
CA MET A 175 -7.85 3.61 -10.96
C MET A 175 -8.80 4.12 -9.87
N THR A 176 -9.12 5.41 -9.87
CA THR A 176 -10.03 5.98 -8.88
C THR A 176 -11.47 5.50 -9.07
N ALA A 177 -11.90 5.20 -10.31
CA ALA A 177 -13.17 4.54 -10.56
C ALA A 177 -13.21 3.13 -9.96
N ILE A 178 -12.12 2.36 -10.05
CA ILE A 178 -12.01 1.04 -9.40
C ILE A 178 -12.09 1.19 -7.88
N ILE A 179 -11.33 2.12 -7.29
CA ILE A 179 -11.29 2.35 -5.83
C ILE A 179 -12.66 2.76 -5.29
N LYS A 180 -13.32 3.72 -5.94
CA LYS A 180 -14.62 4.25 -5.48
C LYS A 180 -15.78 3.27 -5.65
N ASN A 181 -15.67 2.32 -6.58
CA ASN A 181 -16.67 1.29 -6.82
C ASN A 181 -16.30 -0.06 -6.19
N ALA A 182 -15.19 -0.13 -5.44
CA ALA A 182 -14.77 -1.35 -4.78
C ALA A 182 -15.85 -1.80 -3.77
N PRO A 183 -16.18 -3.10 -3.71
CA PRO A 183 -17.08 -3.59 -2.67
C PRO A 183 -16.46 -3.35 -1.29
N ILE A 184 -17.28 -3.13 -0.28
CA ILE A 184 -16.84 -3.12 1.12
C ILE A 184 -17.44 -4.33 1.82
N MET A 185 -16.60 -5.10 2.51
CA MET A 185 -17.02 -6.29 3.22
C MET A 185 -17.97 -5.93 4.38
N PRO A 186 -19.04 -6.71 4.63
CA PRO A 186 -19.98 -6.44 5.72
C PRO A 186 -19.33 -6.37 7.10
N SER A 187 -18.21 -7.10 7.30
CA SER A 187 -17.44 -7.08 8.54
C SER A 187 -16.84 -5.71 8.90
N VAL A 188 -16.71 -4.80 7.93
CA VAL A 188 -16.12 -3.47 8.14
C VAL A 188 -17.01 -2.31 7.72
N GLU A 189 -18.16 -2.58 7.08
CA GLU A 189 -19.11 -1.56 6.59
C GLU A 189 -19.60 -0.60 7.70
N ASN A 190 -19.74 -1.11 8.93
CA ASN A 190 -20.30 -0.38 10.06
C ASN A 190 -19.24 0.29 10.96
N THR A 191 -17.98 0.26 10.54
CA THR A 191 -16.86 0.83 11.29
C THR A 191 -16.93 2.36 11.31
N LYS A 192 -16.30 2.98 12.32
CA LYS A 192 -16.28 4.45 12.47
C LYS A 192 -15.75 5.16 11.25
N ILE A 193 -14.72 4.61 10.60
CA ILE A 193 -14.09 5.22 9.43
C ILE A 193 -15.02 5.20 8.21
N VAL A 194 -15.70 4.08 7.94
CA VAL A 194 -16.61 3.96 6.79
C VAL A 194 -17.82 4.89 6.94
N LYS A 195 -18.39 4.98 8.14
CA LYS A 195 -19.53 5.89 8.42
C LYS A 195 -19.22 7.37 8.14
N ARG A 196 -17.95 7.77 8.07
CA ARG A 196 -17.56 9.15 7.72
C ARG A 196 -17.49 9.41 6.22
N PHE A 197 -17.47 8.36 5.39
CA PHE A 197 -17.50 8.49 3.93
C PHE A 197 -18.93 8.44 3.35
N THR A 198 -19.91 8.00 4.14
CA THR A 198 -21.31 7.83 3.73
C THR A 198 -22.25 8.95 4.22
N LEU A 199 -21.72 9.97 4.88
CA LEU A 199 -22.43 11.17 5.33
C LEU A 199 -22.09 12.34 4.40
#